data_AF-A0A6I1H297-F1
#
_entry.id   AF-A0A6I1H297-F1
#
_cell.length_a   1.000
_cell.length_b   1.000
_cell.length_c   1.000
_cell.angle_alpha   90.00
_cell.angle_beta   90.00
_cell.angle_gamma   90.00
#
_symmetry.space_group_name_H-M   'P 1'
#
loop_
_entity.id
_entity.type
_entity.pdbx_description
1 polymer ?
#
loop_
_entity_poly.entity_id
_entity_poly.type
_entity_poly.pdbx_seq_one_letter_code
_entity_poly.pdbx_strand_id
1 'polypeptide(L)'
;MHMPIQFDTLDYAKRLASAGVPTQQAEAHATALGEVLGSAVVVHGELAALERNVLGEIKLVAQKVDTQAGALELKIGALELRLDTRIDALELRLDTRIDALEHKFNTRLDALEQKFDAKLGVLEQKFDTKLEALEQKLDARLERMDLRHGADMKHVYWMMSTLILLNLGILSKLMLQ
;
A
#
# COMPACT_ATOMS: atom_id res chain seq x y z
N MET A 1 -67.05 -15.79 -6.40
CA MET A 1 -68.38 -16.14 -6.96
C MET A 1 -68.18 -17.32 -7.90
N HIS A 2 -68.44 -18.54 -7.45
CA HIS A 2 -68.46 -19.72 -8.33
C HIS A 2 -69.90 -20.23 -8.31
N MET A 3 -70.62 -20.11 -9.43
CA MET A 3 -71.86 -20.87 -9.60
C MET A 3 -71.45 -22.32 -9.82
N PRO A 4 -71.87 -23.28 -8.98
CA PRO A 4 -71.83 -24.67 -9.39
C PRO A 4 -72.72 -24.78 -10.62
N ILE A 5 -72.19 -25.35 -11.71
CA ILE A 5 -73.03 -25.72 -12.85
C ILE A 5 -73.87 -26.91 -12.34
N GLN A 6 -75.02 -26.62 -11.75
CA GLN A 6 -75.98 -27.64 -11.34
C GLN A 6 -76.59 -28.22 -12.61
N PHE A 7 -76.08 -29.37 -13.04
CA PHE A 7 -76.68 -30.12 -14.15
C PHE A 7 -77.94 -30.80 -13.63
N ASP A 8 -79.10 -30.23 -13.96
CA ASP A 8 -80.39 -30.86 -13.68
C ASP A 8 -80.68 -31.94 -14.71
N THR A 9 -80.40 -33.18 -14.32
CA THR A 9 -80.64 -34.39 -15.12
C THR A 9 -82.10 -34.49 -15.58
N LEU A 10 -83.06 -34.03 -14.76
CA LEU A 10 -84.48 -34.12 -15.06
C LEU A 10 -84.92 -33.05 -16.08
N ASP A 11 -84.46 -31.81 -15.94
CA ASP A 11 -84.74 -30.75 -16.92
C ASP A 11 -84.12 -31.10 -18.29
N TYR A 12 -82.90 -31.63 -18.29
CA TYR A 12 -82.22 -32.06 -19.51
C TYR A 12 -82.93 -33.22 -20.23
N ALA A 13 -83.38 -34.25 -19.48
CA ALA A 13 -84.16 -35.35 -20.04
C ALA A 13 -85.48 -34.86 -20.66
N LYS A 14 -86.19 -33.94 -19.99
CA LYS A 14 -87.44 -33.34 -20.51
C LYS A 14 -87.21 -32.57 -21.82
N ARG A 15 -86.10 -31.82 -21.92
CA ARG A 15 -85.74 -31.10 -23.15
C ARG A 15 -85.46 -32.06 -24.30
N LEU A 16 -84.71 -33.14 -24.06
CA LEU A 16 -84.46 -34.18 -25.07
C LEU A 16 -85.75 -34.86 -25.54
N ALA A 17 -86.66 -35.19 -24.62
CA ALA A 17 -87.95 -35.77 -24.96
C ALA A 17 -88.82 -34.81 -25.79
N SER A 18 -88.82 -33.52 -25.44
CA SER A 18 -89.53 -32.49 -26.21
C SER A 18 -88.94 -32.24 -27.60
N ALA A 19 -87.67 -32.58 -27.81
CA ALA A 19 -86.98 -32.52 -29.11
C ALA A 19 -87.16 -33.78 -29.96
N GLY A 20 -87.97 -34.75 -29.51
CA GLY A 20 -88.32 -35.95 -30.28
C GLY A 20 -87.47 -37.20 -29.95
N VAL A 21 -86.60 -37.15 -28.93
CA VAL A 21 -85.90 -38.35 -28.45
C VAL A 21 -86.87 -39.19 -27.62
N PRO A 22 -86.97 -40.51 -27.82
CA PRO A 22 -87.78 -41.38 -26.99
C PRO A 22 -87.45 -41.22 -25.50
N THR A 23 -88.47 -41.14 -24.64
CA THR A 23 -88.32 -40.79 -23.21
C THR A 23 -87.27 -41.64 -22.50
N GLN A 24 -87.26 -42.94 -22.77
CA GLN A 24 -86.31 -43.89 -22.17
C GLN A 24 -84.86 -43.64 -22.63
N GLN A 25 -84.66 -43.19 -23.88
CA GLN A 25 -83.35 -42.78 -24.38
C GLN A 25 -82.94 -41.40 -23.84
N ALA A 26 -83.88 -40.47 -23.71
CA ALA A 26 -83.64 -39.14 -23.14
C ALA A 26 -83.19 -39.23 -21.68
N GLU A 27 -83.82 -40.09 -20.88
CA GLU A 27 -83.42 -40.39 -19.50
C GLU A 27 -82.06 -41.07 -19.42
N ALA A 28 -81.78 -42.04 -20.29
CA ALA A 28 -80.47 -42.70 -20.35
C ALA A 28 -79.35 -41.73 -20.73
N HIS A 29 -79.57 -40.84 -21.71
CA HIS A 29 -78.62 -39.80 -22.11
C HIS A 29 -78.38 -38.79 -21.00
N ALA A 30 -79.44 -38.35 -20.31
CA ALA A 30 -79.32 -37.43 -19.19
C ALA A 30 -78.54 -38.04 -18.04
N THR A 31 -78.82 -39.30 -17.71
CA THR A 31 -78.14 -40.03 -16.64
C THR A 31 -76.66 -40.22 -16.96
N ALA A 32 -76.33 -40.70 -18.17
CA ALA A 32 -74.94 -40.87 -18.61
C ALA A 32 -74.16 -39.53 -18.60
N LEU A 33 -74.78 -38.44 -19.06
CA LEU A 33 -74.15 -37.12 -19.03
C LEU A 33 -73.98 -36.60 -17.59
N GLY A 34 -74.95 -36.84 -16.71
CA GLY A 34 -74.86 -36.51 -15.29
C GLY A 34 -73.76 -37.28 -14.57
N GLU A 35 -73.57 -38.57 -14.89
CA GLU A 35 -72.47 -39.39 -14.36
C GLU A 35 -71.10 -38.92 -14.88
N VAL A 36 -70.99 -38.57 -16.16
CA VAL A 36 -69.77 -38.03 -16.75
C VAL A 36 -69.44 -36.66 -16.16
N LEU A 37 -70.42 -35.76 -16.00
CA LEU A 37 -70.21 -34.45 -15.38
C LEU A 37 -69.92 -34.56 -13.88
N GLY A 38 -70.49 -35.55 -13.18
CA GLY A 38 -70.20 -35.83 -11.78
C GLY A 38 -68.78 -36.38 -11.54
N SER A 39 -68.19 -37.05 -12.53
CA SER A 39 -66.83 -37.63 -12.46
C SER A 39 -65.74 -36.78 -13.11
N ALA A 40 -66.05 -35.98 -14.14
CA ALA A 40 -65.10 -35.14 -14.87
C ALA A 40 -64.91 -33.75 -14.25
N VAL A 41 -65.81 -33.32 -13.37
CA VAL A 41 -65.66 -32.06 -12.62
C VAL A 41 -64.73 -32.31 -11.43
N VAL A 42 -63.55 -31.69 -11.46
CA VAL A 42 -62.65 -31.62 -10.29
C VAL A 42 -63.50 -31.18 -9.09
N VAL A 43 -63.64 -32.07 -8.12
CA VAL A 43 -64.48 -31.82 -6.95
C VAL A 43 -63.86 -30.66 -6.19
N HIS A 44 -64.65 -29.66 -5.77
CA HIS A 44 -64.15 -28.49 -5.04
C HIS A 44 -63.21 -28.84 -3.87
N GLY A 45 -63.38 -30.01 -3.26
CA GLY A 45 -62.48 -30.54 -2.23
C GLY A 45 -61.05 -30.81 -2.70
N GLU A 46 -60.85 -31.35 -3.91
CA GLU A 46 -59.52 -31.62 -4.49
C GLU A 46 -58.80 -30.32 -4.86
N LEU A 47 -59.51 -29.36 -5.46
CA LEU A 47 -58.97 -28.05 -5.76
C LEU A 47 -58.61 -27.28 -4.48
N ALA A 48 -59.46 -27.32 -3.46
CA ALA A 48 -59.19 -26.72 -2.15
C ALA A 48 -58.05 -27.43 -1.40
N ALA A 49 -57.84 -28.72 -1.61
CA ALA A 49 -56.67 -29.44 -1.09
C ALA A 49 -55.39 -29.01 -1.81
N LEU A 50 -55.43 -28.91 -3.14
CA LEU A 50 -54.31 -28.40 -3.94
C LEU A 50 -53.93 -26.97 -3.56
N GLU A 51 -54.91 -26.07 -3.42
CA GLU A 51 -54.68 -24.68 -2.99
C GLU A 51 -53.97 -24.61 -1.63
N ARG A 52 -54.45 -25.39 -0.65
CA ARG A 52 -53.81 -25.48 0.67
C ARG A 52 -52.39 -26.02 0.61
N ASN A 53 -52.16 -27.04 -0.21
CA ASN A 53 -50.83 -27.62 -0.39
C ASN A 53 -49.87 -26.60 -1.02
N VAL A 54 -50.28 -25.93 -2.10
CA VAL A 54 -49.47 -24.90 -2.78
C VAL A 54 -49.19 -23.72 -1.86
N LEU A 55 -50.17 -23.22 -1.12
CA LEU A 55 -49.96 -22.16 -0.13
C LEU A 55 -48.98 -22.60 0.98
N GLY A 56 -49.06 -23.86 1.41
CA GLY A 56 -48.12 -24.46 2.35
C GLY A 56 -46.69 -24.49 1.81
N GLU A 57 -46.51 -24.96 0.58
CA GLU A 57 -45.20 -24.99 -0.10
C GLU A 57 -44.63 -23.58 -0.30
N ILE A 58 -45.44 -22.62 -0.75
CA ILE A 58 -45.04 -21.21 -0.88
C ILE A 58 -44.56 -20.67 0.45
N LYS A 59 -45.28 -20.95 1.55
CA LYS A 59 -44.88 -20.50 2.89
C LYS A 59 -43.57 -21.14 3.35
N LEU A 60 -43.37 -22.43 3.07
CA LEU A 60 -42.12 -23.13 3.39
C LEU A 60 -40.94 -22.57 2.57
N VAL A 61 -41.14 -22.30 1.28
CA VAL A 61 -40.14 -21.69 0.41
C VAL A 61 -39.80 -20.28 0.91
N ALA A 62 -40.80 -19.46 1.25
CA ALA A 62 -40.57 -18.13 1.80
C ALA A 62 -39.72 -18.17 3.07
N GLN A 63 -40.06 -19.05 4.03
CA GLN A 63 -39.25 -19.24 5.24
C GLN A 63 -37.82 -19.71 4.94
N LYS A 64 -37.65 -20.60 3.95
CA LYS A 64 -36.32 -21.06 3.55
C LYS A 64 -35.50 -19.92 2.92
N VAL A 65 -36.12 -19.08 2.10
CA VAL A 65 -35.46 -17.89 1.54
C VAL A 65 -35.08 -16.91 2.63
N ASP A 66 -35.97 -16.61 3.57
CA ASP A 66 -35.68 -15.69 4.69
C ASP A 66 -34.52 -16.19 5.56
N THR A 67 -34.51 -17.49 5.89
CA THR A 67 -33.41 -18.08 6.67
C THR A 67 -32.08 -18.08 5.90
N GLN A 68 -32.11 -18.34 4.58
CA GLN A 68 -30.92 -18.25 3.74
C GLN A 68 -30.42 -16.81 3.59
N ALA A 69 -31.32 -15.84 3.45
CA ALA A 69 -30.99 -14.42 3.39
C ALA A 69 -30.32 -13.96 4.69
N GLY A 70 -30.90 -14.28 5.85
CA GLY A 70 -30.29 -13.96 7.14
C GLY A 70 -28.93 -14.64 7.34
N ALA A 71 -28.77 -15.89 6.90
CA ALA A 71 -27.47 -16.58 6.95
C ALA A 71 -26.41 -15.93 6.04
N LEU A 72 -26.82 -15.38 4.89
CA LEU A 72 -25.92 -14.63 4.01
C LEU A 72 -25.54 -13.29 4.61
N GLU A 73 -26.49 -12.57 5.20
CA GLU A 73 -26.24 -11.29 5.88
C GLU A 73 -25.22 -11.44 7.02
N LEU A 74 -25.38 -12.48 7.85
CA LEU A 74 -24.39 -12.81 8.90
C LEU A 74 -23.01 -13.14 8.32
N LYS A 75 -22.95 -13.88 7.20
CA LYS A 75 -21.67 -14.19 6.54
C LYS A 75 -21.01 -12.95 5.95
N ILE A 76 -21.79 -12.03 5.37
CA ILE A 76 -21.30 -10.76 4.83
C ILE A 76 -20.73 -9.92 5.97
N GLY A 77 -21.47 -9.72 7.07
CA GLY A 77 -20.97 -8.96 8.22
C GLY A 77 -19.71 -9.58 8.85
N ALA A 78 -19.61 -10.91 8.90
CA ALA A 78 -18.40 -11.59 9.37
C ALA A 78 -17.20 -11.42 8.41
N LEU A 79 -17.44 -11.35 7.10
CA LEU A 79 -16.41 -11.07 6.10
C LEU A 79 -15.94 -9.61 6.16
N GLU A 80 -16.86 -8.67 6.31
CA GLU A 80 -16.56 -7.23 6.49
C GLU A 80 -15.66 -7.03 7.71
N LEU A 81 -16.07 -7.53 8.88
CA LEU A 81 -15.26 -7.42 10.11
C LEU A 81 -13.87 -8.05 9.98
N ARG A 82 -13.77 -9.18 9.26
CA ARG A 82 -12.49 -9.84 8.97
C ARG A 82 -11.63 -9.03 8.00
N LEU A 83 -12.22 -8.34 7.04
CA LEU A 83 -11.50 -7.46 6.11
C LEU A 83 -10.99 -6.23 6.85
N ASP A 84 -11.82 -5.57 7.66
CA ASP A 84 -11.43 -4.42 8.47
C ASP A 84 -10.24 -4.77 9.38
N THR A 85 -10.35 -5.88 10.13
CA THR A 85 -9.26 -6.35 10.99
C THR A 85 -7.96 -6.62 10.20
N ARG A 86 -8.08 -7.10 8.96
CA ARG A 86 -6.91 -7.34 8.09
C ARG A 86 -6.31 -6.05 7.55
N ILE A 87 -7.13 -5.05 7.26
CA ILE A 87 -6.69 -3.73 6.83
C ILE A 87 -5.92 -3.06 7.98
N ASP A 88 -6.48 -3.01 9.18
CA ASP A 88 -5.82 -2.44 10.36
C ASP A 88 -4.47 -3.12 10.64
N ALA A 89 -4.41 -4.45 10.54
CA ALA A 89 -3.18 -5.20 10.73
C ALA A 89 -2.12 -4.93 9.63
N LEU A 90 -2.56 -4.65 8.40
CA LEU A 90 -1.66 -4.28 7.30
C LEU A 90 -1.14 -2.85 7.47
N GLU A 91 -1.99 -1.91 7.86
CA GLU A 91 -1.61 -0.52 8.15
C GLU A 91 -0.55 -0.48 9.25
N LEU A 92 -0.80 -1.11 10.40
CA LEU A 92 0.17 -1.19 11.50
C LEU A 92 1.52 -1.79 11.07
N ARG A 93 1.47 -2.82 10.21
CA ARG A 93 2.67 -3.47 9.68
C ARG A 93 3.44 -2.58 8.72
N LEU A 94 2.74 -1.77 7.93
CA LEU A 94 3.36 -0.79 7.03
C LEU A 94 4.01 0.33 7.83
N ASP A 95 3.33 0.90 8.83
CA ASP A 95 3.89 1.93 9.70
C ASP A 95 5.17 1.46 10.39
N THR A 96 5.12 0.27 11.02
CA THR A 96 6.29 -0.34 11.67
C THR A 96 7.46 -0.53 10.68
N ARG A 97 7.17 -0.85 9.41
CA ARG A 97 8.20 -1.03 8.38
C ARG A 97 8.78 0.30 7.93
N ILE A 98 7.96 1.34 7.84
CA ILE A 98 8.39 2.70 7.50
C ILE A 98 9.32 3.22 8.60
N ASP A 99 8.91 3.15 9.86
CA ASP A 99 9.73 3.56 11.02
C ASP A 99 11.08 2.83 11.04
N ALA A 100 11.07 1.52 10.79
CA ALA A 100 12.29 0.72 10.73
C ALA A 100 13.21 1.11 9.56
N LEU A 101 12.65 1.56 8.43
CA LEU A 101 13.42 2.05 7.29
C LEU A 101 13.99 3.44 7.57
N GLU A 102 13.22 4.34 8.16
CA GLU A 102 13.67 5.68 8.58
C GLU A 102 14.82 5.58 9.57
N HIS A 103 14.68 4.75 10.61
CA HIS A 103 15.76 4.51 11.57
C HIS A 103 17.04 3.98 10.91
N LYS A 104 16.92 3.00 10.00
CA LYS A 104 18.07 2.47 9.25
C LYS A 104 18.72 3.52 8.36
N PHE A 105 17.92 4.40 7.75
CA PHE A 105 18.43 5.47 6.90
C PHE A 105 19.18 6.52 7.71
N ASN A 106 18.60 6.99 8.82
CA ASN A 106 19.25 7.94 9.74
C ASN A 106 20.56 7.38 10.27
N THR A 107 20.57 6.12 10.73
CA THR A 107 21.80 5.45 11.21
C THR A 107 22.89 5.40 10.14
N ARG A 108 22.51 5.20 8.87
CA ARG A 108 23.46 5.19 7.75
C ARG A 108 23.98 6.58 7.40
N LEU A 109 23.14 7.61 7.53
CA LEU A 109 23.55 9.00 7.35
C LEU A 109 24.54 9.41 8.45
N ASP A 110 24.22 9.18 9.71
CA ASP A 110 25.11 9.47 10.84
C ASP A 110 26.49 8.80 10.67
N ALA A 111 26.48 7.53 10.25
CA ALA A 111 27.71 6.78 10.00
C ALA A 111 28.50 7.32 8.79
N LEU A 112 27.82 7.93 7.81
CA LEU A 112 28.47 8.55 6.66
C LEU A 112 29.07 9.91 7.04
N GLU A 113 28.34 10.72 7.80
CA GLU A 113 28.81 12.00 8.35
C GLU A 113 30.08 11.80 9.19
N GLN A 114 30.05 10.86 10.14
CA GLN A 114 31.24 10.53 10.95
C GLN A 114 32.45 10.10 10.11
N LYS A 115 32.22 9.35 9.02
CA LYS A 115 33.30 8.96 8.09
C LYS A 115 33.85 10.16 7.32
N PHE A 116 33.01 11.11 6.95
CA PHE A 116 33.45 12.34 6.29
C PHE A 116 34.25 13.22 7.24
N ASP A 117 33.76 13.45 8.46
CA ASP A 117 34.46 14.22 9.49
C ASP A 117 35.83 13.62 9.81
N ALA A 118 35.91 12.30 9.98
CA ALA A 118 37.18 11.61 10.20
C ALA A 118 38.15 11.79 9.03
N LYS A 119 37.66 11.76 7.78
CA LYS A 119 38.50 11.99 6.59
C LYS A 119 38.98 13.43 6.49
N LEU A 120 38.12 14.39 6.84
CA LEU A 120 38.48 15.80 6.87
C LEU A 120 39.54 16.07 7.93
N GLY A 121 39.38 15.56 9.16
CA GLY A 121 40.39 15.71 10.21
C GLY A 121 41.74 15.10 9.84
N VAL A 122 41.77 13.93 9.17
CA VAL A 122 43.02 13.35 8.64
C VAL A 122 43.63 14.23 7.55
N LEU A 123 42.82 14.89 6.73
CA LEU A 123 43.31 15.77 5.67
C LEU A 123 43.88 17.07 6.25
N GLU A 124 43.21 17.67 7.23
CA GLU A 124 43.68 18.84 7.98
C GLU A 124 45.04 18.55 8.64
N GLN A 125 45.17 17.44 9.36
CA GLN A 125 46.45 17.04 9.97
C GLN A 125 47.58 16.87 8.94
N LYS A 126 47.26 16.33 7.75
CA LYS A 126 48.24 16.21 6.65
C LYS A 126 48.64 17.56 6.07
N PHE A 127 47.74 18.54 6.07
CA PHE A 127 48.07 19.90 5.65
C PHE A 127 48.94 20.60 6.69
N ASP A 128 48.58 20.52 7.97
CA ASP A 128 49.35 21.13 9.07
C ASP A 128 50.79 20.61 9.10
N THR A 129 50.96 19.29 9.06
CA THR A 129 52.30 18.66 9.04
C THR A 129 53.13 19.07 7.81
N LYS A 130 52.49 19.27 6.64
CA LYS A 130 53.19 19.77 5.45
C LYS A 130 53.57 21.24 5.59
N LEU A 131 52.72 22.04 6.22
CA LEU A 131 52.94 23.46 6.45
C LEU A 131 54.09 23.67 7.44
N GLU A 132 54.10 22.95 8.56
CA GLU A 132 55.22 22.92 9.51
C GLU A 132 56.54 22.50 8.84
N ALA A 133 56.50 21.47 8.00
CA ALA A 133 57.69 21.03 7.26
C ALA A 133 58.19 22.06 6.23
N LEU A 134 57.29 22.87 5.66
CA LEU A 134 57.64 23.97 4.77
C LEU A 134 58.25 25.14 5.54
N GLU A 135 57.67 25.50 6.69
CA GLU A 135 58.19 26.54 7.59
C GLU A 135 59.62 26.20 8.04
N GLN A 136 59.84 24.99 8.54
CA GLN A 136 61.18 24.54 8.95
C GLN A 136 62.21 24.60 7.81
N LYS A 137 61.81 24.25 6.59
CA LYS A 137 62.69 24.34 5.41
C LYS A 137 63.01 25.79 5.05
N LEU A 138 62.05 26.69 5.22
CA LEU A 138 62.22 28.11 4.95
C LEU A 138 63.14 28.75 5.99
N ASP A 139 62.93 28.47 7.27
CA ASP A 139 63.79 28.92 8.37
C ASP A 139 65.23 28.45 8.18
N ALA A 140 65.43 27.16 7.91
CA ALA A 140 66.76 26.62 7.66
C ALA A 140 67.44 27.26 6.43
N ARG A 141 66.67 27.71 5.43
CA ARG A 141 67.20 28.41 4.26
C ARG A 141 67.58 29.85 4.59
N LEU A 142 66.77 30.55 5.39
CA LEU A 142 67.06 31.89 5.88
C LEU A 142 68.32 31.90 6.75
N GLU A 143 68.43 30.96 7.69
CA GLU A 143 69.57 30.85 8.59
C GLU A 143 70.89 30.61 7.82
N ARG A 144 70.86 29.75 6.79
CA ARG A 144 72.01 29.55 5.88
C ARG A 144 72.37 30.82 5.11
N MET A 145 71.38 31.60 4.69
CA MET A 145 71.58 32.85 3.97
C MET A 145 72.19 33.91 4.89
N ASP A 146 71.72 34.03 6.13
CA ASP A 146 72.26 34.94 7.14
C ASP A 146 73.70 34.59 7.51
N LEU A 147 74.02 33.30 7.66
CA LEU A 147 75.40 32.84 7.89
C LEU A 147 76.32 33.22 6.71
N ARG A 148 75.86 33.04 5.47
CA ARG A 148 76.62 33.40 4.27
C ARG A 148 76.84 34.91 4.19
N HIS A 149 75.79 35.71 4.33
CA HIS A 149 75.90 37.16 4.32
C HIS A 149 76.78 37.67 5.47
N GLY A 150 76.69 37.07 6.66
CA GLY A 150 77.56 37.38 7.78
C GLY A 150 79.03 37.07 7.50
N ALA A 151 79.34 35.97 6.82
CA ALA A 151 80.69 35.64 6.37
C ALA A 151 81.19 36.62 5.31
N ASP A 152 80.39 36.90 4.29
CA ASP A 152 80.71 37.85 3.21
C ASP A 152 80.98 39.25 3.78
N MET A 153 80.15 39.72 4.73
CA MET A 153 80.34 41.01 5.39
C MET A 153 81.65 41.07 6.20
N LYS A 154 81.99 40.00 6.93
CA LYS A 154 83.27 39.91 7.65
C LYS A 154 84.46 39.96 6.67
N HIS A 155 84.35 39.27 5.54
CA HIS A 155 85.37 39.33 4.48
C HIS A 155 85.54 40.75 3.93
N VAL A 156 84.43 41.44 3.63
CA VAL A 156 84.47 42.85 3.18
C VAL A 156 85.10 43.75 4.25
N TYR A 157 84.72 43.62 5.51
CA TYR A 157 85.30 44.40 6.61
C TYR A 157 86.80 44.18 6.73
N TRP A 158 87.25 42.93 6.60
CA TRP A 158 88.67 42.58 6.62
C TRP A 158 89.43 43.21 5.44
N MET A 159 88.91 43.13 4.21
CA MET A 159 89.49 43.75 3.03
C MET A 159 89.56 45.27 3.13
N MET A 160 88.50 45.92 3.63
CA MET A 160 88.51 47.37 3.83
C MET A 160 89.52 47.80 4.87
N SER A 161 89.65 47.04 5.97
CA SER A 161 90.65 47.30 7.02
C SER A 161 92.08 47.20 6.47
N THR A 162 92.38 46.17 5.69
CA THR A 162 93.70 46.01 5.06
C THR A 162 93.97 47.09 4.02
N LEU A 163 92.98 47.50 3.23
CA LEU A 163 93.09 48.60 2.26
C LEU A 163 93.34 49.95 2.95
N ILE A 164 92.65 50.25 4.05
CA ILE A 164 92.87 51.47 4.85
C ILE A 164 94.29 51.49 5.41
N LEU A 165 94.76 50.38 6.01
CA LEU A 165 96.12 50.26 6.52
C LEU A 165 97.18 50.46 5.43
N LEU A 166 96.97 49.87 4.25
CA LEU A 166 97.86 50.04 3.09
C LEU A 166 97.92 51.51 2.65
N ASN A 167 96.76 52.16 2.49
CA ASN A 167 96.67 53.56 2.09
C ASN A 167 97.35 54.50 3.13
N LEU A 168 97.15 54.27 4.43
CA LEU A 168 97.81 55.03 5.50
C LEU A 168 99.33 54.85 5.50
N GLY A 169 99.83 53.63 5.23
CA GLY A 169 101.25 53.34 5.10
C GLY A 169 101.90 54.07 3.92
N ILE A 170 101.22 54.08 2.76
CA ILE A 170 101.66 54.83 1.58
C ILE A 170 101.70 56.34 1.87
N LEU A 171 100.66 56.89 2.51
CA LEU A 171 100.58 58.31 2.88
C LEU A 171 101.72 58.71 3.82
N SER A 172 101.99 57.91 4.85
CA SER A 172 103.08 58.14 5.80
C SER A 172 104.44 58.18 5.10
N LYS A 173 104.67 57.28 4.14
CA LYS A 173 105.91 57.23 3.37
C LYS A 173 106.08 58.45 2.46
N LEU A 174 104.99 58.95 1.86
CA LEU A 174 104.98 60.17 1.05
C LEU A 174 105.27 61.44 1.89
N MET A 175 104.80 61.51 3.14
CA MET A 175 105.03 62.66 4.03
C MET A 175 106.44 62.72 4.64
N LEU A 176 107.18 61.61 4.62
CA LEU A 176 108.54 61.49 5.15
C LEU A 176 109.65 61.76 4.10
N GLN A 177 109.28 62.03 2.84
CA GLN A 177 110.18 62.45 1.75
C GLN A 177 110.06 63.94 1.49
#